data_AF-A0A821YJN7-F1
#
_entry.id   AF-A0A821YJN7-F1
#
_cell.length_a   1.000
_cell.length_b   1.000
_cell.length_c   1.000
_cell.angle_alpha   90.00
_cell.angle_beta   90.00
_cell.angle_gamma   90.00
#
_symmetry.space_group_name_H-M   'P 1'
#
loop_
_entity.id
_entity.type
_entity.pdbx_description
1 polymer ?
#
loop_
_entity_poly.entity_id
_entity_poly.type
_entity_poly.pdbx_seq_one_letter_code
_entity_poly.pdbx_strand_id
1 'polypeptide(L)'
;MMMGGHVKIIIYEARWFVDECGNVRWQDKQQKKTRRNQVVILQDHVIQQLPENIQKGLFKTIDERVWPTSRNISIREVEDRLFELIELFTASGQVELICEQLDEQSKHLVEGNFDVLVGADGSNSFVRRYCNIQMISEGIEYACGVGYEVPENILPSDQTLHQALNCILSASQTRYMVNSSLSCQGYLYIRLGKNEYEALRQCLQKVQNRDEPLDLPNRTKWPQSPTLSIIREGLKFFNINEKFISRIAPIEINVRHASVVVRELRSEINSKQPKKILAFLVGDAAMNVHFWPGRGMNSGMKAAMALARNIQRSYIANILPHRQENHSSLPFLDFLDYESFMARLRAREQQGRSLRILDSPIDPTLKEAQINAYSDYWYEEHRKELKNKLIDTRKEFQGLPDWPHKTRAVTDTELEDVFSRIDCRTVTELALANAWPTREMNGVEVLVEDMFPVSQQSCLSLPKSVHKKPLTRQPTIASRRRFLILWIDGDTINKRSR
;
A
#
# COMPACT_ATOMS: atom_id res chain seq x y z
N MET A 1 -2.09 20.61 3.00
CA MET A 1 -0.69 21.11 2.91
C MET A 1 -0.29 21.57 1.51
N MET A 2 -0.27 20.70 0.50
CA MET A 2 0.16 21.07 -0.86
C MET A 2 -0.78 22.08 -1.53
N MET A 3 -2.09 22.02 -1.24
CA MET A 3 -3.11 22.87 -1.86
C MET A 3 -3.26 24.29 -1.25
N GLY A 4 -2.38 24.70 -0.34
CA GLY A 4 -2.46 26.02 0.29
C GLY A 4 -3.63 26.19 1.28
N GLY A 5 -3.85 27.42 1.77
CA GLY A 5 -4.89 27.76 2.77
C GLY A 5 -6.30 28.00 2.20
N HIS A 6 -6.48 27.79 0.90
CA HIS A 6 -7.70 28.16 0.18
C HIS A 6 -8.70 27.01 -0.01
N VAL A 7 -8.28 25.79 0.32
CA VAL A 7 -9.08 24.58 0.18
C VAL A 7 -9.46 24.08 1.57
N LYS A 8 -10.77 23.87 1.78
CA LYS A 8 -11.28 23.11 2.93
C LYS A 8 -11.35 21.64 2.53
N ILE A 9 -10.84 20.76 3.37
CA ILE A 9 -10.85 19.32 3.15
C ILE A 9 -11.79 18.67 4.14
N ILE A 10 -12.64 17.76 3.68
CA ILE A 10 -13.47 16.91 4.52
C ILE A 10 -13.01 15.48 4.30
N ILE A 11 -12.74 14.75 5.38
CA ILE A 11 -12.28 13.37 5.33
C ILE A 11 -13.29 12.50 6.05
N TYR A 12 -13.93 11.61 5.30
CA TYR A 12 -14.71 10.51 5.86
C TYR A 12 -13.77 9.35 6.12
N GLU A 13 -13.88 8.66 7.25
CA GLU A 13 -13.11 7.45 7.56
C GLU A 13 -13.83 6.65 8.66
N ALA A 14 -14.33 5.47 8.29
CA ALA A 14 -15.12 4.60 9.17
C ALA A 14 -14.27 3.90 10.25
N ARG A 15 -12.94 3.87 10.08
CA ARG A 15 -12.00 3.30 11.05
C ARG A 15 -11.64 4.28 12.17
N TRP A 16 -12.17 5.49 12.15
CA TRP A 16 -12.03 6.43 13.25
C TRP A 16 -13.20 6.34 14.24
N PHE A 17 -12.97 6.83 15.44
CA PHE A 17 -14.01 7.09 16.43
C PHE A 17 -13.66 8.34 17.22
N VAL A 18 -14.66 8.93 17.87
CA VAL A 18 -14.46 10.06 18.78
C VAL A 18 -14.33 9.51 20.20
N ASP A 19 -13.20 9.78 20.86
CA ASP A 19 -12.97 9.38 22.25
C ASP A 19 -13.81 10.19 23.25
N GLU A 20 -13.81 9.79 24.52
CA GLU A 20 -14.56 10.47 25.59
C GLU A 20 -14.16 11.94 25.77
N CYS A 21 -12.94 12.30 25.35
CA CYS A 21 -12.41 13.66 25.38
C CYS A 21 -12.75 14.47 24.11
N GLY A 22 -13.50 13.90 23.17
CA GLY A 22 -13.88 14.54 21.91
C GLY A 22 -12.80 14.51 20.83
N ASN A 23 -11.72 13.73 20.99
CA ASN A 23 -10.65 13.62 19.98
C ASN A 23 -10.92 12.46 19.03
N VAL A 24 -10.60 12.67 17.76
CA VAL A 24 -10.68 11.62 16.74
C VAL A 24 -9.49 10.67 16.90
N ARG A 25 -9.74 9.36 16.97
CA ARG A 25 -8.70 8.33 17.06
C ARG A 25 -8.97 7.16 16.13
N TRP A 26 -7.91 6.45 15.79
CA TRP A 26 -8.00 5.14 15.14
C TRP A 26 -8.65 4.10 16.06
N GLN A 27 -9.63 3.37 15.53
CA GLN A 27 -10.14 2.16 16.17
C GLN A 27 -9.02 1.12 16.32
N ASP A 28 -9.00 0.43 17.45
CA ASP A 28 -8.02 -0.58 17.82
C ASP A 28 -8.69 -1.91 18.26
N LYS A 29 -7.88 -2.81 18.84
CA LYS A 29 -8.32 -4.13 19.29
C LYS A 29 -9.42 -4.05 20.35
N GLN A 30 -9.46 -3.01 21.18
CA GLN A 30 -10.53 -2.76 22.16
C GLN A 30 -11.88 -2.54 21.45
N GLN A 31 -11.87 -1.90 20.28
CA GLN A 31 -13.05 -1.77 19.42
C GLN A 31 -13.21 -2.96 18.44
N LYS A 32 -12.54 -4.10 18.70
CA LYS A 32 -12.55 -5.32 17.87
C LYS A 32 -12.12 -5.09 16.42
N LYS A 33 -11.27 -4.08 16.18
CA LYS A 33 -10.75 -3.75 14.86
C LYS A 33 -9.24 -3.92 14.85
N THR A 34 -8.75 -4.72 13.90
CA THR A 34 -7.31 -4.92 13.72
C THR A 34 -6.85 -4.13 12.51
N ARG A 35 -6.05 -3.10 12.76
CA ARG A 35 -5.40 -2.33 11.70
C ARG A 35 -4.34 -3.14 10.98
N ARG A 36 -4.08 -2.78 9.72
CA ARG A 36 -3.04 -3.42 8.93
C ARG A 36 -1.68 -3.00 9.45
N ASN A 37 -0.80 -3.97 9.57
CA ASN A 37 0.58 -3.74 9.98
C ASN A 37 1.58 -4.16 8.89
N GLN A 38 1.10 -4.23 7.65
CA GLN A 38 1.95 -4.55 6.50
C GLN A 38 3.03 -3.50 6.36
N VAL A 39 4.25 -3.96 6.09
CA VAL A 39 5.37 -3.07 5.75
C VAL A 39 5.26 -2.72 4.27
N VAL A 40 5.48 -1.46 3.94
CA VAL A 40 5.57 -0.93 2.59
C VAL A 40 6.97 -0.42 2.31
N ILE A 41 7.35 -0.48 1.04
CA ILE A 41 8.63 0.03 0.53
C ILE A 41 8.36 1.41 -0.07
N LEU A 42 8.81 2.47 0.59
CA LEU A 42 8.66 3.85 0.11
C LEU A 42 9.94 4.34 -0.56
N GLN A 43 9.84 4.74 -1.82
CA GLN A 43 10.98 5.18 -2.58
C GLN A 43 11.40 6.60 -2.28
N ASP A 44 12.71 6.81 -2.25
CA ASP A 44 13.31 8.09 -1.95
C ASP A 44 12.86 9.19 -2.90
N HIS A 45 12.83 8.93 -4.21
CA HIS A 45 12.41 9.94 -5.19
C HIS A 45 10.92 10.28 -5.08
N VAL A 46 10.08 9.41 -4.51
CA VAL A 46 8.66 9.73 -4.24
C VAL A 46 8.57 10.56 -2.97
N ILE A 47 9.30 10.19 -1.92
CA ILE A 47 9.37 10.93 -0.67
C ILE A 47 9.88 12.35 -0.90
N GLN A 48 10.93 12.51 -1.72
CA GLN A 48 11.55 13.81 -2.03
C GLN A 48 10.59 14.80 -2.71
N GLN A 49 9.53 14.31 -3.37
CA GLN A 49 8.50 15.15 -4.00
C GLN A 49 7.44 15.67 -2.99
N LEU A 50 7.41 15.14 -1.76
CA LEU A 50 6.51 15.63 -0.71
C LEU A 50 7.06 16.92 -0.09
N PRO A 51 6.22 17.76 0.53
CA PRO A 51 6.69 18.86 1.37
C PRO A 51 7.63 18.37 2.48
N GLU A 52 8.71 19.12 2.76
CA GLU A 52 9.78 18.76 3.70
C GLU A 52 9.25 18.34 5.09
N ASN A 53 8.19 18.99 5.56
CA ASN A 53 7.57 18.66 6.84
C ASN A 53 6.79 17.33 6.82
N ILE A 54 6.23 16.91 5.68
CA ILE A 54 5.71 15.53 5.53
C ILE A 54 6.87 14.55 5.53
N GLN A 55 7.96 14.84 4.81
CA GLN A 55 9.14 13.97 4.76
C GLN A 55 9.70 13.72 6.17
N LYS A 56 9.93 14.81 6.93
CA LYS A 56 10.42 14.75 8.32
C LYS A 56 9.41 14.08 9.26
N GLY A 57 8.11 14.34 9.08
CA GLY A 57 7.06 13.73 9.90
C GLY A 57 6.95 12.22 9.67
N LEU A 58 7.01 11.78 8.41
CA LEU A 58 6.90 10.37 8.02
C LEU A 58 8.04 9.49 8.57
N PHE A 59 9.25 10.01 8.78
CA PHE A 59 10.42 9.23 9.20
C PHE A 59 11.05 9.70 10.52
N LYS A 60 10.28 10.38 11.38
CA LYS A 60 10.79 10.99 12.63
C LYS A 60 11.40 9.97 13.62
N THR A 61 10.80 8.79 13.75
CA THR A 61 11.17 7.76 14.75
C THR A 61 11.82 6.53 14.15
N ILE A 62 11.44 6.17 12.92
CA ILE A 62 12.01 5.04 12.18
C ILE A 62 12.35 5.56 10.78
N ASP A 63 13.62 5.49 10.43
CA ASP A 63 14.17 5.81 9.11
C ASP A 63 14.99 4.61 8.58
N GLU A 64 14.33 3.47 8.43
CA GLU A 64 15.00 2.22 8.06
C GLU A 64 15.17 2.11 6.55
N ARG A 65 16.40 2.35 6.08
CA ARG A 65 16.79 2.07 4.70
C ARG A 65 17.09 0.59 4.54
N VAL A 66 16.18 -0.14 3.91
CA VAL A 66 16.32 -1.59 3.66
C VAL A 66 16.88 -1.87 2.26
N TRP A 67 16.54 -1.03 1.29
CA TRP A 67 17.00 -1.13 -0.09
C TRP A 67 17.82 0.12 -0.47
N PRO A 68 18.60 0.08 -1.56
CA PRO A 68 19.46 1.20 -1.96
C PRO A 68 18.75 2.55 -2.05
N THR A 69 17.56 2.57 -2.68
CA THR A 69 16.78 3.80 -2.96
C THR A 69 15.41 3.85 -2.29
N SER A 70 15.21 3.10 -1.19
CA SER A 70 13.93 3.11 -0.50
C SER A 70 14.01 2.72 0.97
N ARG A 71 12.94 3.04 1.68
CA ARG A 71 12.78 2.83 3.12
C ARG A 71 11.60 1.93 3.39
N ASN A 72 11.73 1.12 4.43
CA ASN A 72 10.63 0.31 4.92
C ASN A 72 9.93 1.03 6.07
N ILE A 73 8.61 1.00 6.06
CA ILE A 73 7.77 1.53 7.13
C ILE A 73 6.44 0.76 7.13
N SER A 74 5.86 0.53 8.30
CA SER A 74 4.53 -0.09 8.36
C SER A 74 3.45 0.90 7.88
N ILE A 75 2.40 0.38 7.22
CA ILE A 75 1.25 1.20 6.82
C ILE A 75 0.65 1.91 8.04
N ARG A 76 0.62 1.22 9.19
CA ARG A 76 0.15 1.78 10.45
C ARG A 76 0.94 3.04 10.84
N GLU A 77 2.28 2.98 10.80
CA GLU A 77 3.13 4.12 11.10
C GLU A 77 2.94 5.27 10.09
N VAL A 78 2.76 4.96 8.79
CA VAL A 78 2.43 5.97 7.79
C VAL A 78 1.10 6.65 8.11
N GLU A 79 0.05 5.87 8.37
CA GLU A 79 -1.28 6.37 8.74
C GLU A 79 -1.24 7.22 10.01
N ASP A 80 -0.56 6.76 11.06
CA ASP A 80 -0.46 7.44 12.35
C ASP A 80 0.29 8.77 12.22
N ARG A 81 1.45 8.78 11.56
CA ARG A 81 2.27 9.98 11.37
C ARG A 81 1.60 11.00 10.44
N LEU A 82 0.89 10.56 9.39
CA LEU A 82 0.10 11.46 8.55
C LEU A 82 -1.12 12.01 9.28
N PHE A 83 -1.76 11.20 10.13
CA PHE A 83 -2.89 11.63 10.96
C PHE A 83 -2.46 12.73 11.94
N GLU A 84 -1.35 12.55 12.66
CA GLU A 84 -0.77 13.58 13.54
C GLU A 84 -0.51 14.91 12.80
N LEU A 85 -0.01 14.84 11.56
CA LEU A 85 0.20 16.04 10.73
C LEU A 85 -1.12 16.71 10.34
N ILE A 86 -2.19 15.93 10.12
CA ILE A 86 -3.51 16.44 9.74
C ILE A 86 -4.20 17.13 10.92
N GLU A 87 -4.01 16.66 12.16
CA GLU A 87 -4.61 17.27 13.37
C GLU A 87 -4.26 18.75 13.53
N LEU A 88 -3.09 19.19 13.07
CA LEU A 88 -2.71 20.60 13.10
C LEU A 88 -3.62 21.48 12.23
N PHE A 89 -4.26 20.91 11.21
CA PHE A 89 -5.16 21.60 10.28
C PHE A 89 -6.64 21.45 10.67
N THR A 90 -6.98 20.57 11.62
CA THR A 90 -8.34 20.50 12.17
C THR A 90 -8.59 21.70 13.10
N ALA A 91 -7.57 22.09 13.89
CA ALA A 91 -7.63 23.26 14.76
C ALA A 91 -7.86 24.58 14.00
N SER A 92 -7.38 24.71 12.75
CA SER A 92 -7.62 25.88 11.90
C SER A 92 -8.95 25.84 11.15
N GLY A 93 -9.73 24.76 11.30
CA GLY A 93 -10.97 24.51 10.56
C GLY A 93 -10.75 24.29 9.06
N GLN A 94 -9.51 24.01 8.64
CA GLN A 94 -9.19 23.73 7.25
C GLN A 94 -9.47 22.27 6.89
N VAL A 95 -9.26 21.35 7.82
CA VAL A 95 -9.62 19.94 7.68
C VAL A 95 -10.76 19.61 8.64
N GLU A 96 -11.77 18.91 8.14
CA GLU A 96 -12.85 18.34 8.92
C GLU A 96 -12.76 16.81 8.84
N LEU A 97 -12.79 16.13 9.98
CA LEU A 97 -12.70 14.67 10.07
C LEU A 97 -14.06 14.12 10.49
N ILE A 98 -14.58 13.15 9.73
CA ILE A 98 -15.90 12.55 9.94
C ILE A 98 -15.69 11.05 10.14
N CYS A 99 -16.05 10.55 11.33
CA CYS A 99 -15.87 9.16 11.75
C CYS A 99 -16.99 8.23 11.22
N GLU A 100 -17.29 8.34 9.93
CA GLU A 100 -18.39 7.63 9.27
C GLU A 100 -17.92 7.10 7.91
N GLN A 101 -18.61 6.07 7.41
CA GLN A 101 -18.45 5.62 6.03
C GLN A 101 -19.15 6.59 5.10
N LEU A 102 -18.49 7.03 4.04
CA LEU A 102 -19.14 7.79 2.97
C LEU A 102 -20.12 6.89 2.20
N ASP A 103 -21.35 7.36 2.06
CA ASP A 103 -22.44 6.70 1.34
C ASP A 103 -23.37 7.72 0.67
N GLU A 104 -24.40 7.24 -0.03
CA GLU A 104 -25.35 8.10 -0.75
C GLU A 104 -26.17 9.04 0.17
N GLN A 105 -26.28 8.71 1.46
CA GLN A 105 -27.05 9.47 2.46
C GLN A 105 -26.18 10.46 3.24
N SER A 106 -24.87 10.44 3.02
CA SER A 106 -23.93 11.30 3.70
C SER A 106 -24.25 12.77 3.45
N LYS A 107 -24.37 13.53 4.54
CA LYS A 107 -24.81 14.93 4.54
C LYS A 107 -24.19 15.77 3.42
N HIS A 108 -22.87 15.73 3.26
CA HIS A 108 -22.17 16.55 2.26
C HIS A 108 -22.49 16.15 0.82
N LEU A 109 -22.76 14.86 0.56
CA LEU A 109 -23.21 14.38 -0.75
C LEU A 109 -24.64 14.83 -1.05
N VAL A 110 -25.55 14.68 -0.08
CA VAL A 110 -26.95 15.09 -0.21
C VAL A 110 -27.08 16.60 -0.38
N GLU A 111 -26.31 17.39 0.37
CA GLU A 111 -26.33 18.85 0.29
C GLU A 111 -25.67 19.39 -0.99
N GLY A 112 -24.80 18.61 -1.64
CA GLY A 112 -24.09 19.03 -2.87
C GLY A 112 -23.12 20.21 -2.70
N ASN A 113 -22.80 20.58 -1.46
CA ASN A 113 -22.00 21.76 -1.13
C ASN A 113 -20.49 21.50 -1.21
N PHE A 114 -20.01 20.98 -2.33
CA PHE A 114 -18.57 20.75 -2.57
C PHE A 114 -18.25 20.87 -4.06
N ASP A 115 -16.97 21.01 -4.40
CA ASP A 115 -16.52 21.19 -5.80
C ASP A 115 -15.84 19.92 -6.33
N VAL A 116 -15.26 19.14 -5.42
CA VAL A 116 -14.47 17.96 -5.74
C VAL A 116 -14.79 16.80 -4.81
N LEU A 117 -14.98 15.61 -5.40
CA LEU A 117 -15.11 14.31 -4.73
C LEU A 117 -13.90 13.43 -5.09
N VAL A 118 -13.21 12.85 -4.10
CA VAL A 118 -12.05 11.97 -4.36
C VAL A 118 -12.27 10.60 -3.73
N GLY A 119 -12.17 9.55 -4.54
CA GLY A 119 -12.02 8.17 -4.07
C GLY A 119 -10.54 7.82 -3.89
N ALA A 120 -10.07 7.70 -2.65
CA ALA A 120 -8.75 7.15 -2.28
C ALA A 120 -8.91 5.87 -1.41
N ASP A 121 -10.02 5.20 -1.62
CA ASP A 121 -10.71 4.26 -0.74
C ASP A 121 -10.54 2.80 -1.12
N GLY A 122 -9.39 2.52 -1.71
CA GLY A 122 -9.01 1.15 -2.02
C GLY A 122 -9.82 0.52 -3.15
N SER A 123 -9.62 -0.79 -3.25
CA SER A 123 -10.15 -1.60 -4.35
C SER A 123 -11.68 -1.65 -4.40
N ASN A 124 -12.36 -1.38 -3.28
CA ASN A 124 -13.82 -1.39 -3.14
C ASN A 124 -14.41 0.03 -3.07
N SER A 125 -13.82 0.97 -3.81
CA SER A 125 -14.20 2.37 -3.79
C SER A 125 -15.70 2.64 -3.95
N PHE A 126 -16.28 3.40 -3.00
CA PHE A 126 -17.63 3.96 -3.09
C PHE A 126 -17.71 4.99 -4.20
N VAL A 127 -16.77 5.96 -4.23
CA VAL A 127 -16.78 7.05 -5.22
C VAL A 127 -16.76 6.47 -6.63
N ARG A 128 -15.94 5.45 -6.89
CA ARG A 128 -15.92 4.76 -8.18
C ARG A 128 -17.28 4.18 -8.56
N ARG A 129 -17.94 3.47 -7.62
CA ARG A 129 -19.27 2.87 -7.85
C ARG A 129 -20.34 3.94 -8.04
N TYR A 130 -20.37 4.94 -7.16
CA TYR A 130 -21.29 6.07 -7.21
C TYR A 130 -21.18 6.84 -8.53
N CYS A 131 -19.95 7.01 -9.03
CA CYS A 131 -19.71 7.64 -10.31
C CYS A 131 -19.93 6.71 -11.51
N ASN A 132 -20.32 5.43 -11.32
CA ASN A 132 -20.44 4.41 -12.37
C ASN A 132 -19.18 4.29 -13.27
N ILE A 133 -18.00 4.29 -12.64
CA ILE A 133 -16.72 4.11 -13.32
C ILE A 133 -16.39 2.62 -13.33
N GLN A 134 -16.17 2.07 -14.54
CA GLN A 134 -15.88 0.65 -14.73
C GLN A 134 -14.42 0.33 -14.42
N MET A 135 -14.17 -0.87 -13.89
CA MET A 135 -12.81 -1.40 -13.74
C MET A 135 -12.52 -2.40 -14.87
N ILE A 136 -11.37 -2.25 -15.51
CA ILE A 136 -10.85 -3.14 -16.54
C ILE A 136 -9.82 -4.05 -15.87
N SER A 137 -10.07 -5.36 -15.91
CA SER A 137 -9.21 -6.39 -15.33
C SER A 137 -8.20 -6.87 -16.36
N GLU A 138 -6.91 -6.86 -15.99
CA GLU A 138 -5.81 -7.37 -16.80
C GLU A 138 -5.48 -8.84 -16.45
N GLY A 139 -5.71 -9.22 -15.19
CA GLY A 139 -5.45 -10.58 -14.73
C GLY A 139 -5.57 -10.72 -13.23
N ILE A 140 -5.62 -11.97 -12.77
CA ILE A 140 -5.72 -12.32 -11.36
C ILE A 140 -4.55 -13.22 -10.99
N GLU A 141 -3.94 -12.91 -9.86
CA GLU A 141 -2.94 -13.74 -9.22
C GLU A 141 -3.33 -14.00 -7.75
N TYR A 142 -2.82 -15.09 -7.20
CA TYR A 142 -3.11 -15.49 -5.83
C TYR A 142 -1.85 -15.43 -4.98
N ALA A 143 -2.02 -15.03 -3.71
CA ALA A 143 -0.95 -14.98 -2.75
C ALA A 143 -1.43 -15.33 -1.34
N CYS A 144 -0.46 -15.52 -0.45
CA CYS A 144 -0.66 -15.59 1.00
C CYS A 144 0.19 -14.51 1.66
N GLY A 145 -0.38 -13.76 2.60
CA GLY A 145 0.35 -12.91 3.51
C GLY A 145 0.40 -13.54 4.90
N VAL A 146 1.61 -13.78 5.41
CA VAL A 146 1.87 -14.32 6.73
C VAL A 146 2.52 -13.23 7.57
N GLY A 147 1.74 -12.64 8.48
CA GLY A 147 2.20 -11.57 9.37
C GLY A 147 2.91 -12.14 10.59
N TYR A 148 4.05 -11.56 10.95
CA TYR A 148 4.85 -11.98 12.09
C TYR A 148 5.34 -10.79 12.91
N GLU A 149 5.50 -11.02 14.22
CA GLU A 149 5.96 -10.02 15.17
C GLU A 149 6.85 -10.68 16.23
N VAL A 150 8.14 -10.34 16.18
CA VAL A 150 9.18 -10.87 17.05
C VAL A 150 9.43 -9.86 18.17
N PRO A 151 9.33 -10.26 19.45
CA PRO A 151 9.64 -9.40 20.58
C PRO A 151 11.10 -8.95 20.59
N GLU A 152 11.42 -7.87 21.31
CA GLU A 152 12.80 -7.38 21.44
C GLU A 152 13.71 -8.37 22.19
N ASN A 153 13.17 -9.07 23.19
CA ASN A 153 13.90 -10.03 24.01
C ASN A 153 13.62 -11.46 23.58
N ILE A 154 14.49 -12.01 22.73
CA ILE A 154 14.38 -13.37 22.21
C ILE A 154 15.65 -14.18 22.46
N LEU A 155 15.51 -15.52 22.42
CA LEU A 155 16.65 -16.42 22.44
C LEU A 155 17.43 -16.31 21.13
N PRO A 156 18.75 -16.56 21.12
CA PRO A 156 19.55 -16.56 19.89
C PRO A 156 19.00 -17.50 18.80
N SER A 157 18.42 -18.64 19.21
CA SER A 157 17.78 -19.61 18.30
C SER A 157 16.52 -19.10 17.60
N ASP A 158 15.93 -18.02 18.12
CA ASP A 158 14.71 -17.41 17.61
C ASP A 158 14.98 -16.15 16.77
N GLN A 159 16.25 -15.79 16.60
CA GLN A 159 16.65 -14.60 15.88
C GLN A 159 16.34 -14.74 14.40
N THR A 160 15.58 -13.77 13.88
CA THR A 160 15.32 -13.64 12.43
C THR A 160 16.59 -13.31 11.68
N LEU A 161 16.62 -13.61 10.38
CA LEU A 161 17.73 -13.18 9.53
C LEU A 161 17.84 -11.66 9.50
N HIS A 162 19.08 -11.18 9.42
CA HIS A 162 19.36 -9.76 9.24
C HIS A 162 18.87 -9.29 7.85
N GLN A 163 18.52 -8.01 7.75
CA GLN A 163 17.88 -7.45 6.55
C GLN A 163 18.66 -7.67 5.26
N ALA A 164 20.00 -7.57 5.29
CA ALA A 164 20.82 -7.78 4.10
C ALA A 164 20.56 -9.14 3.42
N LEU A 165 20.43 -10.22 4.21
CA LEU A 165 20.14 -11.55 3.69
C LEU A 165 18.67 -11.66 3.26
N ASN A 166 17.73 -11.09 4.02
CA ASN A 166 16.31 -11.04 3.61
C ASN A 166 16.12 -10.40 2.23
N CYS A 167 16.82 -9.30 1.94
CA CYS A 167 16.76 -8.63 0.66
C CYS A 167 17.27 -9.52 -0.49
N ILE A 168 18.41 -10.20 -0.29
CA ILE A 168 19.00 -11.10 -1.30
C ILE A 168 18.07 -12.29 -1.57
N LEU A 169 17.60 -12.96 -0.51
CA LEU A 169 16.68 -14.10 -0.62
C LEU A 169 15.35 -13.71 -1.27
N SER A 170 14.85 -12.50 -0.99
CA SER A 170 13.60 -12.01 -1.58
C SER A 170 13.78 -11.65 -3.06
N ALA A 171 14.89 -11.04 -3.45
CA ALA A 171 15.09 -10.55 -4.82
C ALA A 171 15.53 -11.64 -5.81
N SER A 172 16.15 -12.73 -5.34
CA SER A 172 16.68 -13.80 -6.19
C SER A 172 15.62 -14.73 -6.79
N GLN A 173 14.37 -14.63 -6.32
CA GLN A 173 13.25 -15.49 -6.73
C GLN A 173 11.91 -14.75 -6.52
N THR A 174 10.80 -15.29 -7.04
CA THR A 174 9.48 -14.64 -6.93
C THR A 174 8.46 -15.41 -6.09
N ARG A 175 8.72 -16.65 -5.69
CA ARG A 175 7.80 -17.47 -4.86
C ARG A 175 7.57 -16.87 -3.47
N TYR A 176 8.61 -16.43 -2.78
CA TYR A 176 8.55 -15.85 -1.44
C TYR A 176 9.08 -14.41 -1.42
N MET A 177 8.57 -13.56 -0.55
CA MET A 177 9.10 -12.22 -0.32
C MET A 177 8.90 -11.85 1.15
N VAL A 178 9.96 -11.47 1.85
CA VAL A 178 9.83 -10.85 3.18
C VAL A 178 9.90 -9.35 3.02
N ASN A 179 8.87 -8.67 3.53
CA ASN A 179 8.93 -7.24 3.77
C ASN A 179 8.77 -6.98 5.26
N SER A 180 9.80 -6.41 5.87
CA SER A 180 9.89 -6.27 7.32
C SER A 180 10.50 -4.93 7.72
N SER A 181 10.21 -4.52 8.94
CA SER A 181 10.89 -3.43 9.60
C SER A 181 11.70 -3.97 10.78
N LEU A 182 12.94 -3.51 10.86
CA LEU A 182 13.97 -3.87 11.84
C LEU A 182 14.20 -5.38 11.95
N SER A 183 13.92 -6.14 10.88
CA SER A 183 13.81 -7.61 10.85
C SER A 183 12.80 -8.25 11.81
N CYS A 184 12.23 -7.51 12.75
CA CYS A 184 11.42 -8.07 13.85
C CYS A 184 9.93 -8.10 13.54
N GLN A 185 9.43 -7.23 12.66
CA GLN A 185 7.99 -7.15 12.38
C GLN A 185 7.76 -7.02 10.88
N GLY A 186 6.86 -7.83 10.32
CA GLY A 186 6.68 -7.81 8.89
C GLY A 186 5.71 -8.86 8.36
N TYR A 187 5.80 -9.07 7.06
CA TYR A 187 5.03 -10.05 6.34
C TYR A 187 5.93 -10.89 5.45
N LEU A 188 5.77 -12.20 5.52
CA LEU A 188 6.17 -13.13 4.46
C LEU A 188 5.00 -13.23 3.47
N TYR A 189 5.25 -12.79 2.25
CA TYR A 189 4.35 -12.97 1.11
C TYR A 189 4.76 -14.19 0.31
N ILE A 190 3.77 -14.96 -0.12
CA ILE A 190 3.94 -16.20 -0.87
C ILE A 190 3.07 -16.12 -2.11
N ARG A 191 3.64 -16.19 -3.32
CA ARG A 191 2.84 -16.39 -4.55
C ARG A 191 2.22 -17.77 -4.49
N LEU A 192 0.94 -17.91 -4.79
CA LEU A 192 0.24 -19.19 -4.76
C LEU A 192 -0.32 -19.55 -6.14
N GLY A 193 -0.28 -20.83 -6.47
CA GLY A 193 -1.11 -21.39 -7.51
C GLY A 193 -2.59 -21.34 -7.13
N LYS A 194 -3.50 -21.36 -8.12
CA LYS A 194 -4.95 -21.27 -7.86
C LYS A 194 -5.44 -22.35 -6.89
N ASN A 195 -4.96 -23.59 -7.09
CA ASN A 195 -5.33 -24.72 -6.24
C ASN A 195 -4.79 -24.56 -4.80
N GLU A 196 -3.58 -24.03 -4.64
CA GLU A 196 -2.98 -23.77 -3.32
C GLU A 196 -3.78 -22.70 -2.57
N TYR A 197 -4.23 -21.66 -3.26
CA TYR A 197 -5.06 -20.59 -2.73
C TYR A 197 -6.44 -21.08 -2.28
N GLU A 198 -7.12 -21.86 -3.11
CA GLU A 198 -8.43 -22.44 -2.76
C GLU A 198 -8.30 -23.37 -1.55
N ALA A 199 -7.27 -24.21 -1.50
CA ALA A 199 -6.97 -25.05 -0.35
C ALA A 199 -6.67 -24.22 0.91
N LEU A 200 -5.92 -23.12 0.80
CA LEU A 200 -5.67 -22.19 1.92
C LEU A 200 -6.97 -21.63 2.47
N ARG A 201 -7.84 -21.13 1.59
CA ARG A 201 -9.13 -20.54 1.98
C ARG A 201 -10.00 -21.55 2.72
N GLN A 202 -10.11 -22.77 2.21
CA GLN A 202 -10.88 -23.82 2.86
C GLN A 202 -10.30 -24.18 4.23
N CYS A 203 -8.98 -24.25 4.35
CA CYS A 203 -8.30 -24.51 5.61
C CYS A 203 -8.58 -23.42 6.65
N LEU A 204 -8.40 -22.14 6.26
CA LEU A 204 -8.63 -21.01 7.15
C LEU A 204 -10.10 -20.87 7.55
N GLN A 205 -11.03 -21.16 6.64
CA GLN A 205 -12.47 -21.14 6.95
C GLN A 205 -12.83 -22.17 8.04
N LYS A 206 -12.23 -23.37 8.00
CA LYS A 206 -12.43 -24.40 9.04
C LYS A 206 -11.92 -23.94 10.40
N VAL A 207 -10.79 -23.22 10.45
CA VAL A 207 -10.23 -22.71 11.70
C VAL A 207 -11.05 -21.53 12.23
N GLN A 208 -11.46 -20.61 11.36
CA GLN A 208 -12.34 -19.49 11.75
C GLN A 208 -13.66 -19.97 12.35
N ASN A 209 -14.21 -21.09 11.86
CA ASN A 209 -15.43 -21.68 12.39
C ASN A 209 -15.26 -22.28 13.81
N ARG A 210 -14.03 -22.54 14.26
CA ARG A 210 -13.73 -23.06 15.61
C ARG A 210 -13.50 -21.95 16.64
N ASP A 211 -13.38 -20.69 16.22
CA ASP A 211 -13.07 -19.52 17.05
C ASP A 211 -11.80 -19.71 17.93
N GLU A 212 -10.83 -20.47 17.41
CA GLU A 212 -9.58 -20.76 18.10
C GLU A 212 -8.44 -19.82 17.66
N PRO A 213 -7.47 -19.52 18.54
CA PRO A 213 -6.30 -18.73 18.17
C PRO A 213 -5.44 -19.46 17.14
N LEU A 214 -4.73 -18.69 16.32
CA LEU A 214 -3.77 -19.18 15.34
C LEU A 214 -2.57 -19.83 16.08
N ASP A 215 -2.48 -21.15 16.03
CA ASP A 215 -1.41 -21.95 16.62
C ASP A 215 -0.79 -22.87 15.57
N LEU A 216 0.02 -22.29 14.67
CA LEU A 216 0.70 -22.99 13.57
C LEU A 216 1.57 -24.19 14.01
N PRO A 217 2.31 -24.11 15.15
CA PRO A 217 3.08 -25.25 15.65
C PRO A 217 2.21 -26.48 15.95
N ASN A 218 0.93 -26.28 16.30
CA ASN A 218 0.02 -27.36 16.64
C ASN A 218 -0.50 -28.11 15.41
N ARG A 219 0.21 -29.19 15.06
CA ARG A 219 -0.10 -30.07 13.92
C ARG A 219 -1.43 -30.81 14.03
N THR A 220 -2.00 -30.95 15.22
CA THR A 220 -3.33 -31.58 15.39
C THR A 220 -4.45 -30.62 14.97
N LYS A 221 -4.26 -29.31 15.22
CA LYS A 221 -5.19 -28.25 14.83
C LYS A 221 -5.07 -27.90 13.35
N TRP A 222 -3.84 -27.90 12.85
CA TRP A 222 -3.49 -27.60 11.47
C TRP A 222 -2.96 -28.86 10.80
N PRO A 223 -3.86 -29.75 10.33
CA PRO A 223 -3.45 -31.00 9.70
C PRO A 223 -2.50 -30.72 8.54
N GLN A 224 -1.53 -31.61 8.34
CA GLN A 224 -0.58 -31.56 7.23
C GLN A 224 -1.35 -31.36 5.92
N SER A 225 -1.35 -30.13 5.41
CA SER A 225 -1.88 -29.78 4.11
C SER A 225 -0.73 -29.28 3.25
N PRO A 226 -0.73 -29.56 1.94
CA PRO A 226 0.31 -29.05 1.04
C PRO A 226 0.52 -27.54 1.18
N THR A 227 -0.56 -26.77 1.32
CA THR A 227 -0.54 -25.32 1.53
C THR A 227 0.18 -24.88 2.81
N LEU A 228 -0.04 -25.59 3.93
CA LEU A 228 0.66 -25.28 5.18
C LEU A 228 2.14 -25.66 5.12
N SER A 229 2.47 -26.72 4.37
CA SER A 229 3.87 -27.08 4.10
C SER A 229 4.58 -25.90 3.43
N ILE A 230 3.98 -25.32 2.40
CA ILE A 230 4.54 -24.17 1.68
C ILE A 230 4.76 -22.96 2.61
N ILE A 231 3.80 -22.67 3.49
CA ILE A 231 3.96 -21.60 4.49
C ILE A 231 5.17 -21.89 5.39
N ARG A 232 5.28 -23.12 5.92
CA ARG A 232 6.38 -23.52 6.79
C ARG A 232 7.73 -23.49 6.09
N GLU A 233 7.80 -23.93 4.84
CA GLU A 233 9.03 -23.87 4.04
C GLU A 233 9.47 -22.42 3.81
N GLY A 234 8.55 -21.50 3.50
CA GLY A 234 8.84 -20.08 3.44
C GLY A 234 9.33 -19.50 4.78
N LEU A 235 8.72 -19.89 5.90
CA LEU A 235 9.17 -19.48 7.24
C LEU A 235 10.59 -19.97 7.55
N LYS A 236 10.90 -21.23 7.23
CA LYS A 236 12.25 -21.79 7.38
C LYS A 236 13.27 -21.12 6.46
N PHE A 237 12.89 -20.82 5.22
CA PHE A 237 13.75 -20.12 4.25
C PHE A 237 14.26 -18.79 4.81
N PHE A 238 13.39 -18.03 5.49
CA PHE A 238 13.70 -16.74 6.12
C PHE A 238 14.01 -16.81 7.63
N ASN A 239 14.15 -18.01 8.21
CA ASN A 239 14.36 -18.23 9.65
C ASN A 239 13.36 -17.46 10.55
N ILE A 240 12.09 -17.45 10.18
CA ILE A 240 11.00 -16.85 10.97
C ILE A 240 10.37 -17.96 11.80
N ASN A 241 10.41 -17.84 13.13
CA ASN A 241 9.83 -18.86 14.00
C ASN A 241 8.29 -18.83 13.96
N GLU A 242 7.67 -20.01 13.76
CA GLU A 242 6.21 -20.20 13.69
C GLU A 242 5.45 -19.65 14.91
N LYS A 243 6.10 -19.55 16.09
CA LYS A 243 5.48 -19.02 17.31
C LYS A 243 5.21 -17.51 17.27
N PHE A 244 5.87 -16.78 16.38
CA PHE A 244 5.71 -15.33 16.23
C PHE A 244 4.70 -14.93 15.15
N ILE A 245 4.02 -15.91 14.56
CA ILE A 245 3.03 -15.63 13.52
C ILE A 245 1.75 -15.13 14.16
N SER A 246 1.37 -13.92 13.76
CA SER A 246 0.16 -13.25 14.26
C SER A 246 -1.02 -13.38 13.30
N ARG A 247 -0.76 -13.64 12.00
CA ARG A 247 -1.82 -13.69 10.97
C ARG A 247 -1.43 -14.50 9.75
N ILE A 248 -2.41 -15.19 9.16
CA ILE A 248 -2.34 -15.75 7.80
C ILE A 248 -3.55 -15.22 7.03
N ALA A 249 -3.33 -14.65 5.85
CA ALA A 249 -4.38 -14.10 5.00
C ALA A 249 -4.21 -14.58 3.55
N PRO A 250 -5.23 -15.22 2.94
CA PRO A 250 -5.24 -15.46 1.51
C PRO A 250 -5.54 -14.14 0.80
N ILE A 251 -4.82 -13.85 -0.27
CA ILE A 251 -4.93 -12.59 -1.00
C ILE A 251 -5.16 -12.88 -2.47
N GLU A 252 -6.23 -12.33 -3.01
CA GLU A 252 -6.49 -12.30 -4.45
C GLU A 252 -6.01 -10.95 -4.98
N ILE A 253 -5.06 -10.97 -5.91
CA ILE A 253 -4.46 -9.79 -6.50
C ILE A 253 -5.05 -9.64 -7.89
N ASN A 254 -6.11 -8.84 -7.99
CA ASN A 254 -6.68 -8.47 -9.27
C ASN A 254 -5.97 -7.21 -9.80
N VAL A 255 -5.17 -7.38 -10.85
CA VAL A 255 -4.49 -6.27 -11.52
C VAL A 255 -5.50 -5.60 -12.45
N ARG A 256 -5.98 -4.42 -12.06
CA ARG A 256 -7.09 -3.74 -12.75
C ARG A 256 -7.00 -2.23 -12.63
N HIS A 257 -7.65 -1.51 -13.53
CA HIS A 257 -7.69 -0.05 -13.52
C HIS A 257 -9.05 0.50 -13.89
N ALA A 258 -9.34 1.72 -13.46
CA ALA A 258 -10.54 2.46 -13.81
C ALA A 258 -10.49 2.89 -15.29
N SER A 259 -11.63 2.81 -15.98
CA SER A 259 -11.73 3.22 -17.39
C SER A 259 -11.47 4.71 -17.60
N VAL A 260 -11.77 5.52 -16.58
CA VAL A 260 -11.41 6.94 -16.46
C VAL A 260 -11.10 7.25 -15.00
N VAL A 261 -10.22 8.21 -14.73
CA VAL A 261 -9.90 8.63 -13.35
C VAL A 261 -10.48 10.00 -12.99
N VAL A 262 -11.01 10.74 -13.97
CA VAL A 262 -11.78 11.98 -13.78
C VAL A 262 -13.18 11.85 -14.36
N ARG A 263 -14.19 12.34 -13.65
CA ARG A 263 -15.58 12.41 -14.15
C ARG A 263 -16.27 13.69 -13.68
N GLU A 264 -16.95 14.38 -14.58
CA GLU A 264 -17.88 15.45 -14.21
C GLU A 264 -19.21 14.83 -13.77
N LEU A 265 -19.62 15.12 -12.54
CA LEU A 265 -20.94 14.78 -12.02
C LEU A 265 -21.87 15.98 -12.23
N ARG A 266 -22.99 15.73 -12.91
CA ARG A 266 -24.10 16.67 -12.94
C ARG A 266 -24.93 16.42 -11.70
N SER A 267 -24.91 17.37 -10.79
CA SER A 267 -25.76 17.34 -9.62
C SER A 267 -27.20 17.60 -10.04
N GLU A 268 -28.07 16.58 -9.98
CA GLU A 268 -29.54 16.74 -10.04
C GLU A 268 -30.11 17.25 -8.70
N ILE A 269 -29.24 17.63 -7.75
CA ILE A 269 -29.62 18.05 -6.40
C ILE A 269 -30.30 19.41 -6.49
N ASN A 270 -31.64 19.40 -6.50
CA ASN A 270 -32.64 20.35 -5.98
C ASN A 270 -32.31 21.86 -5.85
N SER A 271 -31.34 22.34 -6.60
CA SER A 271 -30.86 23.71 -6.59
C SER A 271 -31.17 24.33 -7.94
N LYS A 272 -31.68 25.56 -7.92
CA LYS A 272 -32.10 26.32 -9.11
C LYS A 272 -30.96 26.58 -10.11
N GLN A 273 -29.74 26.10 -9.85
CA GLN A 273 -28.59 26.13 -10.74
C GLN A 273 -27.76 24.84 -10.58
N PRO A 274 -27.55 24.05 -11.65
CA PRO A 274 -26.75 22.83 -11.56
C PRO A 274 -25.29 23.17 -11.25
N LYS A 275 -24.80 22.73 -10.09
CA LYS A 275 -23.39 22.85 -9.73
C LYS A 275 -22.61 21.69 -10.35
N LYS A 276 -21.53 22.01 -11.06
CA LYS A 276 -20.58 21.02 -11.58
C LYS A 276 -19.68 20.54 -10.46
N ILE A 277 -19.63 19.21 -10.29
CA ILE A 277 -18.77 18.54 -9.33
C ILE A 277 -17.79 17.68 -10.12
N LEU A 278 -16.51 17.70 -9.75
CA LEU A 278 -15.51 16.84 -10.36
C LEU A 278 -15.19 15.68 -9.42
N ALA A 279 -15.34 14.45 -9.90
CA ALA A 279 -14.96 13.24 -9.20
C ALA A 279 -13.61 12.73 -9.71
N PHE A 280 -12.74 12.34 -8.77
CA PHE A 280 -11.41 11.81 -9.04
C PHE A 280 -11.19 10.48 -8.34
N LEU A 281 -10.39 9.61 -8.93
CA LEU A 281 -9.91 8.37 -8.30
C LEU A 281 -8.40 8.43 -8.14
N VAL A 282 -7.89 8.01 -6.98
CA VAL A 282 -6.45 7.87 -6.69
C VAL A 282 -6.15 6.51 -6.05
N GLY A 283 -4.89 6.08 -6.09
CA GLY A 283 -4.45 4.81 -5.49
C GLY A 283 -5.24 3.61 -6.02
N ASP A 284 -5.53 2.66 -5.13
CA ASP A 284 -6.24 1.42 -5.47
C ASP A 284 -7.70 1.61 -5.92
N ALA A 285 -8.29 2.79 -5.70
CA ALA A 285 -9.59 3.15 -6.28
C ALA A 285 -9.48 3.36 -7.80
N ALA A 286 -8.32 3.87 -8.25
CA ALA A 286 -8.01 4.14 -9.66
C ALA A 286 -7.32 2.95 -10.34
N MET A 287 -6.33 2.34 -9.70
CA MET A 287 -5.60 1.19 -10.26
C MET A 287 -5.00 0.32 -9.17
N ASN A 288 -5.17 -0.99 -9.31
CA ASN A 288 -4.55 -2.00 -8.47
C ASN A 288 -3.32 -2.55 -9.19
N VAL A 289 -2.16 -2.48 -8.52
CA VAL A 289 -0.89 -3.02 -9.02
C VAL A 289 -0.53 -4.31 -8.29
N HIS A 290 0.36 -5.11 -8.88
CA HIS A 290 0.85 -6.33 -8.26
C HIS A 290 1.73 -6.05 -7.03
N PHE A 291 1.76 -6.98 -6.06
CA PHE A 291 2.53 -6.82 -4.83
C PHE A 291 4.04 -6.90 -5.02
N TRP A 292 4.51 -7.60 -6.05
CA TRP A 292 5.93 -7.64 -6.39
C TRP A 292 6.25 -6.48 -7.34
N PRO A 293 7.19 -5.56 -7.04
CA PRO A 293 8.09 -5.49 -5.87
C PRO A 293 7.70 -4.44 -4.80
N GLY A 294 6.42 -4.26 -4.49
CA GLY A 294 5.96 -3.41 -3.37
C GLY A 294 5.70 -1.96 -3.76
N ARG A 295 4.90 -1.73 -4.81
CA ARG A 295 4.77 -0.42 -5.47
C ARG A 295 3.50 0.36 -5.18
N GLY A 296 2.46 -0.29 -4.68
CA GLY A 296 1.12 0.30 -4.52
C GLY A 296 1.11 1.64 -3.79
N MET A 297 1.79 1.73 -2.64
CA MET A 297 1.88 2.97 -1.86
C MET A 297 2.57 4.11 -2.64
N ASN A 298 3.67 3.84 -3.34
CA ASN A 298 4.37 4.84 -4.17
C ASN A 298 3.45 5.40 -5.26
N SER A 299 2.73 4.52 -5.96
CA SER A 299 1.79 4.91 -7.01
C SER A 299 0.62 5.73 -6.45
N GLY A 300 0.06 5.32 -5.31
CA GLY A 300 -0.99 6.06 -4.62
C GLY A 300 -0.54 7.46 -4.18
N MET A 301 0.66 7.57 -3.60
CA MET A 301 1.23 8.87 -3.19
C MET A 301 1.46 9.79 -4.39
N LYS A 302 1.99 9.26 -5.50
CA LYS A 302 2.13 10.04 -6.74
C LYS A 302 0.80 10.53 -7.29
N ALA A 303 -0.21 9.66 -7.33
CA ALA A 303 -1.55 10.03 -7.76
C ALA A 303 -2.14 11.14 -6.88
N ALA A 304 -1.97 11.05 -5.55
CA ALA A 304 -2.43 12.06 -4.61
C ALA A 304 -1.69 13.39 -4.77
N MET A 305 -0.36 13.37 -4.92
CA MET A 305 0.46 14.56 -5.16
C MET A 305 0.10 15.25 -6.48
N ALA A 306 -0.03 14.48 -7.57
CA ALA A 306 -0.42 14.99 -8.88
C ALA A 306 -1.80 15.65 -8.84
N LEU A 307 -2.78 15.00 -8.20
CA LEU A 307 -4.13 15.55 -8.04
C LEU A 307 -4.09 16.85 -7.22
N ALA A 308 -3.41 16.85 -6.08
CA ALA A 308 -3.31 18.02 -5.21
C ALA A 308 -2.68 19.23 -5.93
N ARG A 309 -1.60 19.01 -6.68
CA ARG A 309 -0.93 20.06 -7.46
C ARG A 309 -1.79 20.54 -8.62
N ASN A 310 -2.51 19.64 -9.30
CA ASN A 310 -3.39 20.05 -10.40
C ASN A 310 -4.60 20.85 -9.90
N ILE A 311 -5.23 20.44 -8.80
CA ILE A 311 -6.31 21.20 -8.14
C ILE A 311 -5.82 22.61 -7.80
N GLN A 312 -4.63 22.72 -7.20
CA GLN A 312 -4.05 24.01 -6.85
C GLN A 312 -3.79 24.89 -8.08
N ARG A 313 -3.20 24.32 -9.14
CA ARG A 313 -2.93 25.03 -10.40
C ARG A 313 -4.22 25.57 -11.01
N SER A 314 -5.25 24.72 -11.13
CA SER A 314 -6.56 25.12 -11.65
C SER A 314 -7.22 26.19 -10.77
N TYR A 315 -7.09 26.08 -9.44
CA TYR A 315 -7.60 27.08 -8.52
C TYR A 315 -6.92 28.44 -8.67
N ILE A 316 -5.59 28.48 -8.74
CA ILE A 316 -4.83 29.72 -8.89
C ILE A 316 -5.15 30.38 -10.24
N ALA A 317 -5.28 29.59 -11.31
CA ALA A 317 -5.53 30.11 -12.65
C ALA A 317 -6.96 30.66 -12.82
N ASN A 318 -7.97 29.95 -12.31
CA ASN A 318 -9.38 30.22 -12.67
C ASN A 318 -10.24 30.79 -11.55
N ILE A 319 -9.83 30.64 -10.29
CA ILE A 319 -10.68 30.98 -9.15
C ILE A 319 -10.11 32.18 -8.39
N LEU A 320 -8.81 32.17 -8.13
CA LEU A 320 -8.16 33.24 -7.38
C LEU A 320 -8.35 34.65 -8.02
N PRO A 321 -8.25 34.83 -9.36
CA PRO A 321 -8.45 36.13 -9.99
C PRO A 321 -9.90 36.60 -9.94
N HIS A 322 -10.86 35.67 -9.98
CA HIS A 322 -12.30 35.93 -10.08
C HIS A 322 -13.02 35.84 -8.73
N ARG A 323 -12.30 36.02 -7.61
CA ARG A 323 -12.84 35.80 -6.26
C ARG A 323 -14.04 36.70 -5.91
N GLN A 324 -14.24 37.80 -6.65
CA GLN A 324 -15.38 38.70 -6.52
C GLN A 324 -16.62 38.24 -7.32
N GLU A 325 -16.45 37.35 -8.30
CA GLU A 325 -17.53 36.79 -9.11
C GLU A 325 -18.02 35.47 -8.47
N ASN A 326 -19.31 35.43 -8.12
CA ASN A 326 -19.87 34.44 -7.20
C ASN A 326 -19.93 32.96 -7.72
N HIS A 327 -19.34 32.64 -8.88
CA HIS A 327 -19.69 31.40 -9.61
C HIS A 327 -18.58 30.72 -10.46
N SER A 328 -17.29 30.91 -10.23
CA SER A 328 -16.29 30.15 -11.02
C SER A 328 -16.24 28.69 -10.54
N SER A 329 -16.58 27.66 -11.32
CA SER A 329 -16.29 26.26 -10.97
C SER A 329 -14.89 25.85 -11.44
N LEU A 330 -14.32 24.77 -10.89
CA LEU A 330 -13.10 24.20 -11.47
C LEU A 330 -13.40 23.67 -12.89
N PRO A 331 -12.68 24.09 -13.95
CA PRO A 331 -12.92 23.60 -15.31
C PRO A 331 -12.50 22.14 -15.46
N PHE A 332 -13.35 21.30 -16.05
CA PHE A 332 -13.01 19.90 -16.34
C PHE A 332 -11.74 19.75 -17.19
N LEU A 333 -11.55 20.64 -18.18
CA LEU A 333 -10.42 20.58 -19.12
C LEU A 333 -9.04 20.69 -18.44
N ASP A 334 -8.95 21.38 -17.30
CA ASP A 334 -7.70 21.49 -16.53
C ASP A 334 -7.23 20.14 -15.97
N PHE A 335 -8.13 19.15 -15.93
CA PHE A 335 -7.88 17.84 -15.35
C PHE A 335 -7.58 16.75 -16.38
N LEU A 336 -7.54 17.07 -17.68
CA LEU A 336 -7.03 16.14 -18.70
C LEU A 336 -5.54 15.80 -18.47
N ASP A 337 -4.77 16.72 -17.89
CA ASP A 337 -3.39 16.46 -17.48
C ASP A 337 -3.31 15.40 -16.38
N TYR A 338 -4.29 15.36 -15.47
CA TYR A 338 -4.33 14.36 -14.41
C TYR A 338 -4.68 12.97 -14.98
N GLU A 339 -5.65 12.92 -15.89
CA GLU A 339 -5.97 11.69 -16.65
C GLU A 339 -4.73 11.17 -17.40
N SER A 340 -4.01 12.05 -18.08
CA SER A 340 -2.77 11.73 -18.81
C SER A 340 -1.65 11.25 -17.88
N PHE A 341 -1.49 11.87 -16.71
CA PHE A 341 -0.54 11.44 -15.70
C PHE A 341 -0.86 10.02 -15.19
N MET A 342 -2.13 9.76 -14.87
CA MET A 342 -2.57 8.45 -14.41
C MET A 342 -2.42 7.39 -15.52
N ALA A 343 -2.65 7.74 -16.77
CA ALA A 343 -2.39 6.84 -17.91
C ALA A 343 -0.90 6.47 -18.02
N ARG A 344 0.02 7.44 -17.86
CA ARG A 344 1.48 7.18 -17.82
C ARG A 344 1.86 6.31 -16.62
N LEU A 345 1.30 6.61 -15.45
CA LEU A 345 1.56 5.85 -14.22
C LEU A 345 1.06 4.41 -14.33
N ARG A 346 -0.13 4.19 -14.90
CA ARG A 346 -0.70 2.87 -15.24
C ARG A 346 0.19 2.13 -16.23
N ALA A 347 0.56 2.77 -17.34
CA ALA A 347 1.42 2.15 -18.36
C ALA A 347 2.71 1.62 -17.76
N ARG A 348 3.26 2.34 -16.78
CA ARG A 348 4.48 1.92 -16.09
C ARG A 348 4.25 0.83 -15.04
N GLU A 349 3.42 1.11 -14.03
CA GLU A 349 3.34 0.27 -12.83
C GLU A 349 2.45 -0.95 -13.06
N GLN A 350 1.41 -0.81 -13.88
CA GLN A 350 0.50 -1.90 -14.21
C GLN A 350 0.95 -2.63 -15.47
N GLN A 351 0.97 -1.95 -16.63
CA GLN A 351 1.25 -2.62 -17.91
C GLN A 351 2.73 -3.00 -18.06
N GLY A 352 3.64 -2.25 -17.42
CA GLY A 352 5.06 -2.57 -17.42
C GLY A 352 5.44 -3.61 -16.38
N ARG A 353 5.12 -3.37 -15.10
CA ARG A 353 5.63 -4.19 -13.98
C ARG A 353 4.68 -5.32 -13.59
N SER A 354 3.42 -4.98 -13.35
CA SER A 354 2.43 -5.96 -12.85
C SER A 354 2.15 -7.05 -13.88
N LEU A 355 1.93 -6.66 -15.15
CA LEU A 355 1.68 -7.62 -16.24
C LEU A 355 2.82 -8.62 -16.40
N ARG A 356 4.08 -8.23 -16.24
CA ARG A 356 5.21 -9.16 -16.38
C ARG A 356 5.23 -10.26 -15.33
N ILE A 357 4.74 -9.97 -14.13
CA ILE A 357 4.59 -11.00 -13.10
C ILE A 357 3.42 -11.92 -13.46
N LEU A 358 2.32 -11.37 -14.00
CA LEU A 358 1.18 -12.16 -14.49
C LEU A 358 1.54 -13.05 -15.70
N ASP A 359 2.37 -12.55 -16.61
CA ASP A 359 2.86 -13.28 -17.79
C ASP A 359 3.84 -14.40 -17.42
N SER A 360 4.33 -14.41 -16.18
CA SER A 360 5.15 -15.47 -15.60
C SER A 360 4.41 -16.12 -14.40
N PRO A 361 3.32 -16.85 -14.66
CA PRO A 361 2.55 -17.50 -13.60
C PRO A 361 3.38 -18.56 -12.89
N ILE A 362 3.12 -18.77 -11.59
CA ILE A 362 3.88 -19.75 -10.78
C ILE A 362 3.44 -21.21 -11.03
N ASP A 363 2.22 -21.45 -11.54
CA ASP A 363 1.67 -22.80 -11.70
C ASP A 363 2.53 -23.76 -12.55
N PRO A 364 3.09 -23.37 -13.71
CA PRO A 364 4.01 -24.23 -14.48
C PRO A 364 5.26 -24.61 -13.68
N THR A 365 5.86 -23.62 -13.01
CA THR A 365 7.02 -23.82 -12.13
C THR A 365 6.74 -24.84 -11.02
N LEU A 366 5.57 -24.78 -10.39
CA LEU A 366 5.19 -25.73 -9.33
C LEU A 366 5.03 -27.16 -9.86
N LYS A 367 4.44 -27.32 -11.06
CA LYS A 367 4.27 -28.64 -11.68
C LYS A 367 5.62 -29.26 -12.04
N GLU A 368 6.52 -28.48 -12.62
CA GLU A 368 7.86 -28.94 -12.98
C GLU A 368 8.68 -29.31 -11.74
N ALA A 369 8.65 -28.47 -10.69
CA ALA A 369 9.31 -28.78 -9.43
C ALA A 369 8.79 -30.07 -8.80
N GLN A 370 7.48 -30.32 -8.85
CA GLN A 370 6.88 -31.55 -8.33
C GLN A 370 7.38 -32.81 -9.05
N ILE A 371 7.73 -32.72 -10.34
CA ILE A 371 8.27 -33.84 -11.13
C ILE A 371 9.75 -34.06 -10.83
N ASN A 372 10.52 -32.98 -10.71
CA ASN A 372 11.98 -33.04 -10.70
C ASN A 372 12.61 -33.13 -9.30
N ALA A 373 11.91 -32.70 -8.24
CA ALA A 373 12.48 -32.51 -6.90
C ALA A 373 13.06 -33.76 -6.22
N TYR A 374 12.61 -34.96 -6.61
CA TYR A 374 13.03 -36.23 -6.00
C TYR A 374 14.02 -37.02 -6.87
N SER A 375 14.46 -36.45 -7.99
CA SER A 375 15.57 -36.99 -8.77
C SER A 375 16.86 -36.35 -8.28
N ASP A 376 17.80 -37.17 -7.79
CA ASP A 376 19.10 -36.69 -7.28
C ASP A 376 19.84 -35.81 -8.30
N TYR A 377 19.80 -36.21 -9.58
CA TYR A 377 20.43 -35.45 -10.67
C TYR A 377 19.83 -34.06 -10.82
N TRP A 378 18.50 -33.98 -10.95
CA TRP A 378 17.81 -32.71 -11.13
C TRP A 378 17.90 -31.86 -9.87
N TYR A 379 17.80 -32.44 -8.68
CA TYR A 379 17.92 -31.70 -7.43
C TYR A 379 19.27 -30.98 -7.33
N GLU A 380 20.39 -31.65 -7.61
CA GLU A 380 21.71 -31.03 -7.57
C GLU A 380 21.89 -29.92 -8.62
N GLU A 381 21.30 -30.09 -9.81
CA GLU A 381 21.29 -29.05 -10.84
C GLU A 381 20.52 -27.81 -10.37
N HIS A 382 19.28 -27.97 -9.93
CA HIS A 382 18.45 -26.87 -9.42
C HIS A 382 19.06 -26.21 -8.17
N ARG A 383 19.67 -26.99 -7.28
CA ARG A 383 20.40 -26.48 -6.11
C ARG A 383 21.54 -25.55 -6.55
N LYS A 384 22.32 -25.97 -7.55
CA LYS A 384 23.40 -25.17 -8.12
C LYS A 384 22.87 -23.90 -8.80
N GLU A 385 21.76 -23.98 -9.53
CA GLU A 385 21.12 -22.82 -10.15
C GLU A 385 20.65 -21.79 -9.12
N LEU A 386 19.91 -22.22 -8.10
CA LEU A 386 19.47 -21.33 -7.02
C LEU A 386 20.66 -20.70 -6.29
N LYS A 387 21.71 -21.48 -6.02
CA LYS A 387 22.94 -20.97 -5.41
C LYS A 387 23.58 -19.89 -6.28
N ASN A 388 23.67 -20.09 -7.58
CA ASN A 388 24.23 -19.10 -8.50
C ASN A 388 23.38 -17.82 -8.50
N LYS A 389 22.04 -17.94 -8.56
CA LYS A 389 21.12 -16.78 -8.44
C LYS A 389 21.37 -15.99 -7.17
N LEU A 390 21.47 -16.67 -6.02
CA LEU A 390 21.75 -16.03 -4.73
C LEU A 390 23.10 -15.32 -4.70
N ILE A 391 24.14 -15.95 -5.22
CA ILE A 391 25.49 -15.35 -5.30
C ILE A 391 25.49 -14.11 -6.20
N ASP A 392 24.82 -14.18 -7.35
CA ASP A 392 24.78 -13.09 -8.32
C ASP A 392 23.98 -11.90 -7.78
N THR A 393 22.79 -12.15 -7.20
CA THR A 393 22.01 -11.11 -6.52
C THR A 393 22.78 -10.47 -5.36
N ARG A 394 23.50 -11.27 -4.56
CA ARG A 394 24.37 -10.73 -3.50
C ARG A 394 25.48 -9.86 -4.08
N LYS A 395 26.18 -10.30 -5.12
CA LYS A 395 27.25 -9.52 -5.77
C LYS A 395 26.72 -8.20 -6.30
N GLU A 396 25.55 -8.23 -6.95
CA GLU A 396 24.85 -7.04 -7.43
C GLU A 396 24.59 -6.08 -6.25
N PHE A 397 23.85 -6.51 -5.23
CA PHE A 397 23.44 -5.63 -4.13
C PHE A 397 24.60 -5.13 -3.29
N GLN A 398 25.53 -5.99 -2.89
CA GLN A 398 26.67 -5.56 -2.06
C GLN A 398 27.69 -4.74 -2.85
N GLY A 399 27.69 -4.84 -4.18
CA GLY A 399 28.50 -4.00 -5.06
C GLY A 399 27.94 -2.59 -5.25
N LEU A 400 26.68 -2.34 -4.87
CA LEU A 400 26.06 -1.03 -5.04
C LEU A 400 26.66 0.02 -4.07
N PRO A 401 27.04 1.20 -4.57
CA PRO A 401 27.56 2.29 -3.73
C PRO A 401 26.58 2.77 -2.66
N ASP A 402 25.29 2.60 -2.87
CA ASP A 402 24.20 3.02 -1.99
C ASP A 402 23.57 1.85 -1.21
N TRP A 403 24.20 0.67 -1.20
CA TRP A 403 23.77 -0.46 -0.38
C TRP A 403 23.72 -0.08 1.12
N PRO A 404 22.56 -0.19 1.80
CA PRO A 404 22.45 0.26 3.20
C PRO A 404 23.13 -0.65 4.21
N HIS A 405 23.39 -1.92 3.87
CA HIS A 405 23.91 -2.93 4.82
C HIS A 405 25.42 -3.17 4.69
N LYS A 406 26.21 -2.13 4.35
CA LYS A 406 27.68 -2.26 4.19
C LYS A 406 28.40 -2.76 5.44
N THR A 407 27.84 -2.51 6.62
CA THR A 407 28.39 -2.95 7.90
C THR A 407 28.20 -4.44 8.16
N ARG A 408 27.31 -5.11 7.43
CA ARG A 408 27.06 -6.56 7.55
C ARG A 408 26.91 -7.20 6.18
N ALA A 409 28.04 -7.60 5.61
CA ALA A 409 28.05 -8.40 4.39
C ALA A 409 27.52 -9.82 4.65
N VAL A 410 26.81 -10.34 3.66
CA VAL A 410 26.30 -11.71 3.56
C VAL A 410 27.41 -12.62 3.06
N THR A 411 27.65 -13.70 3.78
CA THR A 411 28.73 -14.66 3.49
C THR A 411 28.27 -15.83 2.64
N ASP A 412 29.20 -16.60 2.07
CA ASP A 412 28.87 -17.84 1.35
C ASP A 412 28.26 -18.88 2.30
N THR A 413 28.77 -18.97 3.52
CA THR A 413 28.24 -19.85 4.56
C THR A 413 26.77 -19.54 4.86
N GLU A 414 26.41 -18.27 4.99
CA GLU A 414 25.01 -17.87 5.22
C GLU A 414 24.09 -18.23 4.05
N LEU A 415 24.59 -18.21 2.80
CA LEU A 415 23.83 -18.67 1.64
C LEU A 415 23.70 -20.20 1.60
N GLU A 416 24.74 -20.94 2.01
CA GLU A 416 24.69 -22.40 2.11
C GLU A 416 23.73 -22.88 3.21
N ASP A 417 23.76 -22.22 4.37
CA ASP A 417 22.91 -22.56 5.51
C ASP A 417 21.42 -22.49 5.15
N VAL A 418 21.04 -21.62 4.21
CA VAL A 418 19.65 -21.52 3.71
C VAL A 418 19.15 -22.85 3.15
N PHE A 419 19.98 -23.57 2.38
CA PHE A 419 19.60 -24.86 1.78
C PHE A 419 19.38 -25.95 2.83
N SER A 420 20.05 -25.86 3.98
CA SER A 420 19.88 -26.84 5.07
C SER A 420 18.53 -26.70 5.79
N ARG A 421 17.86 -25.55 5.64
CA ARG A 421 16.59 -25.24 6.33
C ARG A 421 15.36 -25.67 5.55
N ILE A 422 15.46 -25.84 4.24
CA ILE A 422 14.31 -26.09 3.36
C ILE A 422 14.42 -27.46 2.68
N ASP A 423 13.28 -27.99 2.25
CA ASP A 423 13.22 -29.28 1.56
C ASP A 423 13.68 -29.21 0.09
N CYS A 424 13.96 -30.38 -0.49
CA CYS A 424 14.44 -30.48 -1.87
C CYS A 424 13.45 -29.89 -2.89
N ARG A 425 12.15 -30.08 -2.63
CA ARG A 425 11.09 -29.53 -3.47
C ARG A 425 11.11 -28.00 -3.48
N THR A 426 11.26 -27.38 -2.32
CA THR A 426 11.33 -25.93 -2.18
C THR A 426 12.57 -25.39 -2.88
N VAL A 427 13.71 -26.08 -2.78
CA VAL A 427 14.91 -25.71 -3.55
C VAL A 427 14.62 -25.70 -5.05
N THR A 428 13.99 -26.75 -5.58
CA THR A 428 13.60 -26.82 -7.01
C THR A 428 12.59 -25.74 -7.39
N GLU A 429 11.56 -25.49 -6.57
CA GLU A 429 10.56 -24.42 -6.81
C GLU A 429 11.23 -23.04 -6.89
N LEU A 430 12.19 -22.75 -5.99
CA LEU A 430 12.89 -21.48 -5.96
C LEU A 430 13.92 -21.34 -7.09
N ALA A 431 14.57 -22.44 -7.48
CA ALA A 431 15.47 -22.48 -8.62
C ALA A 431 14.75 -22.19 -9.94
N LEU A 432 13.55 -22.74 -10.12
CA LEU A 432 12.73 -22.52 -11.32
C LEU A 432 11.97 -21.19 -11.28
N ALA A 433 11.73 -20.62 -10.11
CA ALA A 433 11.11 -19.31 -10.00
C ALA A 433 12.04 -18.23 -10.59
N ASN A 434 11.46 -17.36 -11.40
CA ASN A 434 12.17 -16.21 -11.93
C ASN A 434 12.61 -15.28 -10.80
N ALA A 435 13.79 -14.68 -10.94
CA ALA A 435 14.21 -13.57 -10.09
C ALA A 435 13.30 -12.36 -10.30
N TRP A 436 13.41 -11.36 -9.42
CA TRP A 436 12.67 -10.11 -9.65
C TRP A 436 13.09 -9.52 -11.00
N PRO A 437 12.16 -9.02 -11.83
CA PRO A 437 12.51 -8.44 -13.13
C PRO A 437 13.12 -7.04 -12.99
N THR A 438 14.08 -6.85 -12.08
CA THR A 438 14.64 -5.54 -11.68
C THR A 438 15.16 -4.74 -12.87
N ARG A 439 15.94 -5.39 -13.75
CA ARG A 439 16.56 -4.75 -14.92
C ARG A 439 15.56 -4.32 -15.97
N GLU A 440 14.50 -5.08 -16.14
CA GLU A 440 13.53 -4.87 -17.21
C GLU A 440 12.37 -3.99 -16.72
N MET A 441 12.09 -3.94 -15.40
CA MET A 441 11.15 -3.03 -14.74
C MET A 441 11.64 -1.57 -14.72
N ASN A 442 12.80 -1.28 -15.34
CA ASN A 442 13.46 0.01 -15.46
C ASN A 442 12.91 0.88 -16.61
N GLY A 443 11.59 0.94 -16.78
CA GLY A 443 10.98 2.00 -17.59
C GLY A 443 11.16 3.36 -16.93
N VAL A 444 11.21 4.43 -17.75
CA VAL A 444 11.34 5.83 -17.30
C VAL A 444 10.40 6.10 -16.13
N GLU A 445 10.95 6.63 -15.03
CA GLU A 445 10.17 6.95 -13.84
C GLU A 445 9.12 8.01 -14.15
N VAL A 446 7.88 7.77 -13.73
CA VAL A 446 6.82 8.78 -13.82
C VAL A 446 6.95 9.68 -12.60
N LEU A 447 7.55 10.85 -12.78
CA LEU A 447 7.68 11.87 -11.74
C LEU A 447 6.47 12.82 -11.80
N VAL A 448 5.97 13.22 -10.64
CA VAL A 448 4.87 14.19 -10.56
C VAL A 448 5.36 15.55 -11.04
N GLU A 449 6.61 15.89 -10.75
CA GLU A 449 7.23 17.18 -11.09
C GLU A 449 7.32 17.45 -12.59
N ASP A 450 7.43 16.41 -13.42
CA ASP A 450 7.50 16.55 -14.88
C ASP A 450 6.23 17.19 -15.47
N MET A 451 5.07 16.95 -14.85
CA MET A 451 3.77 17.46 -15.32
C MET A 451 3.19 18.51 -14.38
N PHE A 452 3.49 18.40 -13.08
CA PHE A 452 2.98 19.25 -12.02
C PHE A 452 4.14 19.71 -11.13
N PRO A 453 4.94 20.70 -11.56
CA PRO A 453 6.09 21.17 -10.80
C PRO A 453 5.68 21.76 -9.44
N VAL A 454 6.60 21.72 -8.46
CA VAL A 454 6.37 22.28 -7.12
C VAL A 454 6.32 23.80 -7.19
N SER A 455 5.22 24.39 -6.71
CA SER A 455 5.20 25.81 -6.36
C SER A 455 5.53 25.98 -4.87
N GLN A 456 6.77 26.36 -4.55
CA GLN A 456 7.22 26.55 -3.16
C GLN A 456 6.40 27.63 -2.42
N GLN A 457 5.86 28.61 -3.14
CA GLN A 457 5.05 29.70 -2.57
C GLN A 457 3.65 29.24 -2.10
N SER A 458 3.24 28.02 -2.44
CA SER A 458 1.83 27.59 -2.31
C SER A 458 1.60 26.48 -1.27
N CYS A 459 2.67 25.99 -0.62
CA CYS A 459 2.56 25.02 0.47
C CYS A 459 2.26 25.72 1.80
N LEU A 460 1.29 25.18 2.55
CA LEU A 460 1.06 25.64 3.93
C LEU A 460 2.22 25.23 4.83
N SER A 461 2.76 26.22 5.55
CA SER A 461 3.63 25.97 6.70
C SER A 461 2.84 25.26 7.81
N LEU A 462 3.52 24.48 8.65
CA LEU A 462 2.92 23.98 9.88
C LEU A 462 2.54 25.18 10.78
N PRO A 463 1.35 25.19 11.39
CA PRO A 463 1.01 26.19 12.40
C PRO A 463 2.04 26.17 13.54
N LYS A 464 2.65 27.32 13.86
CA LYS A 464 3.79 27.40 14.80
C LYS A 464 3.46 27.18 16.29
N SER A 465 2.17 27.09 16.67
CA SER A 465 1.75 26.76 18.04
C SER A 465 0.24 26.57 18.09
N VAL A 466 -0.24 25.39 18.51
CA VAL A 466 -1.65 25.22 18.92
C VAL A 466 -1.72 25.48 20.42
N HIS A 467 -1.92 26.73 20.83
CA HIS A 467 -2.53 26.96 22.13
C HIS A 467 -3.94 26.39 22.04
N LYS A 468 -4.23 25.33 22.81
CA LYS A 468 -5.60 24.82 23.03
C LYS A 468 -6.42 25.96 23.62
N LYS A 469 -7.03 26.80 22.77
CA LYS A 469 -8.08 27.72 23.21
C LYS A 469 -9.35 26.89 23.41
N PRO A 470 -10.05 27.01 24.55
CA PRO A 470 -11.35 26.39 24.70
C PRO A 470 -12.30 26.96 23.64
N LEU A 471 -13.07 26.06 23.02
CA LEU A 471 -14.10 26.37 22.04
C LEU A 471 -15.20 27.24 22.67
N THR A 472 -15.09 28.57 22.52
CA THR A 472 -16.26 29.46 22.59
C THR A 472 -16.68 29.81 21.18
N ARG A 473 -17.78 29.19 20.73
CA ARG A 473 -18.47 29.53 19.48
C ARG A 473 -19.04 30.96 19.56
N GLN A 474 -18.78 31.76 18.54
CA GLN A 474 -19.84 32.49 17.81
C GLN A 474 -19.48 32.54 16.31
N PRO A 475 -20.46 32.45 15.39
CA PRO A 475 -20.21 32.41 13.96
C PRO A 475 -20.14 33.83 13.38
N THR A 476 -19.01 34.21 12.79
CA THR A 476 -18.91 35.39 11.93
C THR A 476 -18.87 35.01 10.46
N ILE A 477 -19.98 35.31 9.80
CA ILE A 477 -20.19 35.74 8.39
C ILE A 477 -19.13 35.30 7.36
N ALA A 478 -19.53 34.28 6.60
CA ALA A 478 -19.32 34.03 5.17
C ALA A 478 -17.96 34.39 4.54
N SER A 479 -17.04 33.42 4.56
CA SER A 479 -16.18 33.15 3.39
C SER A 479 -16.62 31.82 2.79
N ARG A 480 -17.17 31.81 1.58
CA ARG A 480 -17.47 30.57 0.83
C ARG A 480 -16.13 29.86 0.56
N ARG A 481 -15.82 28.85 1.36
CA ARG A 481 -14.67 27.96 1.17
C ARG A 481 -15.11 26.78 0.33
N ARG A 482 -14.26 26.37 -0.61
CA ARG A 482 -14.49 25.25 -1.52
C ARG A 482 -14.05 23.96 -0.86
N PHE A 483 -14.90 22.95 -0.94
CA PHE A 483 -14.74 21.71 -0.20
C PHE A 483 -14.18 20.63 -1.12
N LEU A 484 -13.15 19.93 -0.65
CA LEU A 484 -12.56 18.74 -1.23
C LEU A 484 -12.83 17.58 -0.28
N ILE A 485 -13.50 16.53 -0.75
CA ILE A 485 -13.69 15.32 0.07
C ILE A 485 -12.61 14.31 -0.29
N LEU A 486 -11.75 13.93 0.65
CA LEU A 486 -10.70 12.91 0.47
C LEU A 486 -11.02 11.72 1.38
N TRP A 487 -11.22 10.52 0.83
CA TRP A 487 -11.47 9.29 1.60
C TRP A 487 -10.35 8.27 1.44
N ILE A 488 -9.78 7.71 2.52
CA ILE A 488 -8.92 6.51 2.53
C ILE A 488 -9.70 5.35 3.18
N ASP A 489 -9.71 4.16 2.56
CA ASP A 489 -10.25 2.91 3.15
C ASP A 489 -9.15 1.85 3.17
N GLY A 490 -9.15 1.05 4.22
CA GLY A 490 -8.36 -0.17 4.33
C GLY A 490 -9.30 -1.36 4.57
N ASP A 491 -9.61 -2.10 3.48
CA ASP A 491 -10.43 -3.33 3.40
C ASP A 491 -10.97 -3.87 4.73
N THR A 492 -12.29 -3.80 4.87
CA THR A 492 -13.06 -4.72 5.71
C THR A 492 -13.37 -5.99 4.92
N ILE A 493 -12.90 -7.13 5.42
CA ILE A 493 -13.48 -8.44 5.10
C ILE A 493 -14.89 -8.45 5.71
N ASN A 494 -15.90 -8.15 4.91
CA ASN A 494 -17.29 -8.25 5.34
C ASN A 494 -17.74 -9.72 5.35
N LYS A 495 -18.11 -10.20 6.54
CA LYS A 495 -19.01 -11.34 6.71
C LYS A 495 -20.38 -10.94 6.12
N ARG A 496 -20.87 -11.75 5.19
CA ARG A 496 -22.24 -11.67 4.65
C ARG A 496 -23.27 -11.82 5.77
N SER A 497 -24.33 -11.02 5.71
CA SER A 497 -25.65 -11.42 6.20
C SER A 497 -26.75 -10.92 5.27
N ARG A 498 -27.41 -11.90 4.64
CA ARG A 498 -28.66 -11.91 3.86
C ARG A 498 -28.65 -11.25 2.49
#